data_AF-A0A1J5P9N1-F1
#
_entry.id   AF-A0A1J5P9N1-F1
#
_cell.length_a   1.000
_cell.length_b   1.000
_cell.length_c   1.000
_cell.angle_alpha   90.00
_cell.angle_beta   90.00
_cell.angle_gamma   90.00
#
_symmetry.space_group_name_H-M   'P 1'
#
loop_
_entity.id
_entity.type
_entity.pdbx_description
1 polymer ?
#
loop_
_entity_poly.entity_id
_entity_poly.type
_entity_poly.pdbx_seq_one_letter_code
_entity_poly.pdbx_strand_id
1 'polypeptide(L)'
;MVFVRKSKEGSEFAPAVFPHWVHRVKYKCYVCHNKTVGFAMKAGTAAITMDAIDDGKFCGVCHKGKPAFGVAFETCSRCHRK
;
A
#
# COMPACT_ATOMS: atom_id res chain seq x y z
N MET A 1 -12.35 4.81 -6.94
CA MET A 1 -12.32 4.29 -5.56
C MET A 1 -10.95 4.58 -4.96
N VAL A 2 -10.92 5.40 -3.90
CA VAL A 2 -9.71 5.70 -3.13
C VAL A 2 -9.92 5.10 -1.74
N PHE A 3 -8.97 4.31 -1.29
CA PHE A 3 -9.01 3.70 0.04
C PHE A 3 -8.10 4.49 0.97
N VAL A 4 -8.63 4.97 2.09
CA VAL A 4 -7.85 5.64 3.13
C VAL A 4 -7.72 4.67 4.31
N ARG A 5 -6.50 4.36 4.69
CA ARG A 5 -6.22 3.51 5.85
C ARG A 5 -6.57 4.28 7.12
N LYS A 6 -7.29 3.64 8.04
CA LYS A 6 -7.49 4.18 9.39
C LYS A 6 -6.13 4.26 10.09
N SER A 7 -5.70 5.47 10.46
CA SER A 7 -4.53 5.68 11.31
C SER A 7 -4.93 5.62 12.79
N LYS A 8 -3.96 5.31 13.66
CA LYS A 8 -4.13 5.41 15.11
C LYS A 8 -4.08 6.89 15.50
N GLU A 9 -4.91 7.31 16.45
CA GLU A 9 -4.80 8.66 17.02
C GLU A 9 -3.39 8.90 17.57
N GLY A 10 -2.81 10.05 17.22
CA GLY A 10 -1.43 10.41 17.56
C GLY A 10 -0.35 9.87 16.62
N SER A 11 -0.69 9.31 15.44
CA SER A 11 0.34 8.93 14.47
C SER A 11 1.05 10.15 13.89
N GLU A 12 2.38 10.13 13.91
CA GLU A 12 3.24 11.18 13.35
C GLU A 12 3.01 11.39 11.84
N PHE A 13 2.62 10.32 11.14
CA PHE A 13 2.34 10.35 9.71
C PHE A 13 0.84 10.46 9.42
N ALA A 14 0.50 11.18 8.34
CA ALA A 14 -0.84 11.19 7.77
C ALA A 14 -1.30 9.76 7.40
N PRO A 15 -2.61 9.49 7.35
CA PRO A 15 -3.12 8.18 6.95
C PRO A 15 -2.61 7.81 5.55
N ALA A 16 -2.29 6.53 5.36
CA ALA A 16 -1.89 6.04 4.05
C ALA A 16 -3.10 5.93 3.12
N VAL A 17 -2.95 6.40 1.88
CA VAL A 17 -4.00 6.42 0.87
C VAL A 17 -3.63 5.51 -0.31
N PHE A 18 -4.53 4.61 -0.66
CA PHE A 18 -4.42 3.70 -1.80
C PHE A 18 -5.47 4.03 -2.88
N PRO A 19 -5.07 4.69 -3.98
CA PRO A 19 -5.95 4.92 -5.11
C PRO A 19 -6.05 3.65 -5.99
N HIS A 20 -7.21 2.98 -6.04
CA HIS A 20 -7.38 1.80 -6.89
C HIS A 20 -7.24 2.13 -8.38
N TRP A 21 -7.67 3.32 -8.81
CA TRP A 21 -7.67 3.72 -10.22
C TRP A 21 -6.29 3.60 -10.86
N VAL A 22 -5.26 4.22 -10.26
CA VAL A 22 -3.91 4.23 -10.84
C VAL A 22 -3.30 2.84 -10.95
N HIS A 23 -3.68 1.93 -10.06
CA HIS A 23 -3.26 0.54 -10.09
C HIS A 23 -4.05 -0.27 -11.11
N ARG A 24 -5.36 -0.03 -11.21
CA ARG A 24 -6.27 -0.75 -12.13
C ARG A 24 -6.05 -0.42 -13.60
N VAL A 25 -5.45 0.73 -13.92
CA VAL A 25 -5.05 1.06 -15.30
C VAL A 25 -4.04 0.05 -15.84
N LYS A 26 -3.17 -0.51 -14.98
CA LYS A 26 -2.10 -1.45 -15.39
C LYS A 26 -2.34 -2.89 -14.93
N TYR A 27 -3.05 -3.10 -13.82
CA TYR A 27 -3.14 -4.40 -13.18
C TYR A 27 -4.60 -4.84 -12.95
N LYS A 28 -4.83 -6.15 -13.11
CA LYS A 28 -6.12 -6.79 -12.86
C LYS A 28 -6.28 -7.13 -11.37
N CYS A 29 -7.53 -7.35 -10.94
CA CYS A 29 -7.88 -7.57 -9.52
C CYS A 29 -7.06 -8.69 -8.86
N TYR A 30 -6.84 -9.81 -9.56
CA TYR A 30 -6.12 -10.97 -9.03
C TYR A 30 -4.62 -10.73 -8.81
N VAL A 31 -4.05 -9.66 -9.38
CA VAL A 31 -2.64 -9.29 -9.16
C VAL A 31 -2.43 -8.83 -7.71
N CYS A 32 -3.42 -8.13 -7.14
CA CYS A 32 -3.37 -7.65 -5.76
C CYS A 32 -4.13 -8.57 -4.80
N HIS A 33 -5.30 -9.05 -5.21
CA HIS A 33 -6.19 -9.85 -4.37
C HIS A 33 -5.91 -11.33 -4.54
N ASN A 34 -4.79 -11.75 -3.96
CA ASN A 34 -4.35 -13.13 -3.89
C ASN A 34 -3.60 -13.38 -2.57
N LYS A 35 -3.29 -14.65 -2.31
CA LYS A 35 -2.59 -15.07 -1.09
C LYS A 35 -1.14 -14.56 -1.01
N THR A 36 -0.49 -14.33 -2.14
CA THR A 36 0.91 -13.91 -2.23
C THR A 36 1.10 -12.45 -1.82
N VAL A 37 0.25 -11.53 -2.33
CA VAL A 37 0.33 -10.10 -2.01
C VAL A 37 -0.40 -9.78 -0.70
N GLY A 38 -1.42 -10.57 -0.34
CA GLY A 38 -2.05 -10.52 0.98
C GLY A 38 -3.16 -9.48 1.14
N PHE A 39 -3.65 -8.86 0.05
CA PHE A 39 -4.80 -7.96 0.12
C PHE A 39 -6.12 -8.73 0.00
N ALA A 40 -6.87 -8.85 1.08
CA ALA A 40 -8.24 -9.34 1.00
C ALA A 40 -9.15 -8.31 0.31
N MET A 41 -10.27 -8.78 -0.27
CA MET A 41 -11.34 -7.93 -0.81
C MET A 41 -12.20 -7.29 0.30
N LYS A 42 -11.57 -6.90 1.41
CA LYS A 42 -12.20 -6.26 2.57
C LYS A 42 -11.23 -5.27 3.19
N ALA A 43 -11.69 -4.04 3.35
CA ALA A 43 -10.92 -2.98 3.99
C ALA A 43 -10.56 -3.33 5.45
N GLY A 44 -9.35 -2.96 5.86
CA GLY A 44 -8.92 -3.06 7.26
C GLY A 44 -8.61 -4.46 7.79
N THR A 45 -8.64 -5.50 6.93
CA THR A 45 -8.30 -6.87 7.36
C THR A 45 -6.82 -7.21 7.21
N ALA A 46 -6.09 -6.50 6.36
CA ALA A 46 -4.66 -6.70 6.16
C ALA A 46 -3.86 -5.91 7.20
N ALA A 47 -3.06 -6.61 8.00
CA ALA A 47 -2.12 -6.01 8.94
C ALA A 47 -0.85 -5.55 8.19
N ILE A 48 -0.92 -4.36 7.58
CA ILE A 48 0.18 -3.79 6.81
C ILE A 48 1.09 -2.96 7.75
N THR A 49 2.35 -3.34 7.86
CA THR A 49 3.39 -2.57 8.56
C THR A 49 4.46 -2.12 7.57
N MET A 50 5.26 -1.11 7.94
CA MET A 50 6.40 -0.71 7.11
C MET A 50 7.44 -1.83 7.04
N ASP A 51 7.70 -2.53 8.14
CA ASP A 51 8.57 -3.72 8.16
C ASP A 51 8.10 -4.79 7.17
N ALA A 52 6.79 -5.05 7.08
CA ALA A 52 6.25 -6.00 6.12
C ALA A 52 6.40 -5.51 4.66
N ILE A 53 6.37 -4.20 4.44
CA ILE A 53 6.61 -3.61 3.12
C ILE A 53 8.09 -3.75 2.75
N ASP A 54 8.99 -3.53 3.69
CA ASP A 54 10.44 -3.68 3.49
C ASP A 54 10.83 -5.15 3.26
N ASP A 55 10.12 -6.10 3.89
CA ASP A 55 10.17 -7.54 3.61
C ASP A 55 9.64 -7.92 2.19
N GLY A 56 9.15 -6.95 1.42
CA GLY A 56 8.60 -7.18 0.09
C GLY A 56 7.16 -7.69 0.07
N LYS A 57 6.40 -7.57 1.16
CA LYS A 57 4.97 -7.93 1.24
C LYS A 57 4.09 -6.72 0.92
N PHE A 58 2.82 -6.96 0.62
CA PHE A 58 1.84 -5.91 0.33
C PHE A 58 2.30 -4.91 -0.76
N CYS A 59 2.53 -3.65 -0.39
CA CYS A 59 3.01 -2.60 -1.28
C CYS A 59 4.42 -2.92 -1.81
N GLY A 60 5.27 -3.52 -0.96
CA GLY A 60 6.67 -3.82 -1.24
C GLY A 60 6.89 -4.84 -2.35
N VAL A 61 5.87 -5.63 -2.69
CA VAL A 61 5.90 -6.56 -3.83
C VAL A 61 6.29 -5.82 -5.12
N CYS A 62 5.76 -4.60 -5.28
CA CYS A 62 5.97 -3.76 -6.45
C CYS A 62 6.82 -2.51 -6.16
N HIS A 63 6.67 -1.91 -4.98
CA HIS A 63 7.35 -0.68 -4.57
C HIS A 63 8.75 -0.92 -4.01
N LYS A 64 9.60 -1.56 -4.80
CA LYS A 64 10.98 -1.94 -4.46
C LYS A 64 12.03 -1.35 -5.42
N GLY A 65 11.69 -0.25 -6.09
CA GLY A 65 12.51 0.41 -7.10
C GLY A 65 12.17 0.00 -8.54
N LYS A 66 11.75 -1.26 -8.75
CA LYS A 66 11.14 -1.75 -10.00
C LYS A 66 10.13 -2.87 -9.67
N PRO A 67 8.93 -2.89 -10.27
CA PRO A 67 8.43 -2.04 -11.35
C PRO A 67 7.89 -0.66 -10.92
N ALA A 68 7.78 -0.38 -9.62
CA ALA A 68 7.37 0.92 -9.09
C ALA A 68 8.48 1.54 -8.24
N PHE A 69 8.33 2.83 -7.91
CA PHE A 69 9.27 3.54 -7.03
C PHE A 69 9.46 2.78 -5.71
N GLY A 70 10.68 2.80 -5.17
CA GLY A 70 11.01 2.16 -3.90
C GLY A 70 10.38 2.89 -2.72
N VAL A 71 10.00 2.13 -1.68
CA VAL A 71 9.62 2.71 -0.40
C VAL A 71 10.90 3.14 0.32
N ALA A 72 11.00 4.44 0.56
CA ALA A 72 12.08 5.09 1.29
C ALA A 72 11.54 6.33 2.02
N PHE A 73 12.31 6.87 2.97
CA PHE A 73 11.91 8.02 3.78
C PHE A 73 11.51 9.24 2.92
N GLU A 74 12.18 9.45 1.79
CA GLU A 74 11.90 10.51 0.82
C GLU A 74 10.54 10.35 0.12
N THR A 75 9.96 9.16 0.15
CA THR A 75 8.71 8.82 -0.55
C THR A 75 7.50 8.67 0.36
N CYS A 76 7.65 8.92 1.67
CA CYS A 76 6.58 8.80 2.66
C CYS A 76 5.31 9.56 2.24
N SER A 77 5.46 10.78 1.73
CA SER A 77 4.36 11.66 1.29
C SER A 77 3.58 11.14 0.08
N ARG A 78 4.11 10.15 -0.67
CA ARG A 78 3.39 9.55 -1.81
C ARG A 78 2.21 8.69 -1.35
N CYS A 79 2.35 8.05 -0.19
CA CYS A 79 1.31 7.22 0.39
C CYS A 79 0.62 7.93 1.55
N HIS A 80 1.37 8.56 2.43
CA HIS A 80 0.89 9.25 3.64
C HIS A 80 0.53 10.70 3.31
N ARG A 81 -0.70 10.92 2.86
CA ARG A 81 -1.22 12.23 2.46
C ARG A 81 -2.67 12.40 2.89
N LYS A 82 -3.07 13.64 3.19
CA LYS A 82 -4.46 14.01 3.48
C LYS A 82 -5.33 13.92 2.23
#